data_AF-A0A0F9LW73-F1
#
_entry.id   AF-A0A0F9LW73-F1
#
_cell.length_a   1.000
_cell.length_b   1.000
_cell.length_c   1.000
_cell.angle_alpha   90.00
_cell.angle_beta   90.00
_cell.angle_gamma   90.00
#
_symmetry.space_group_name_H-M   'P 1'
#
loop_
_entity.id
_entity.type
_entity.pdbx_description
1 polymer ?
#
loop_
_entity_poly.entity_id
_entity_poly.type
_entity_poly.pdbx_seq_one_letter_code
_entity_poly.pdbx_strand_id
1 'polypeptide(L)'
;MAYVAVIVTVAEMQFKAGENRDATGDVEANHIVLQNEAMGYLSGFIQDDVSAGFSGYDAVTKLMLTEWAARYGGLGLMMFNPAGYTELIEAEDMAQVHIYRMEKIEEELSKGEVQKQIKVNK
;
A
#
# COMPACT_ATOMS: atom_id res chain seq x y z
N MET A 1 10.83 -17.86 -5.44
CA MET A 1 10.55 -17.55 -6.85
C MET A 1 10.36 -16.05 -6.95
N ALA A 2 10.95 -15.41 -7.96
CA ALA A 2 10.95 -13.95 -8.12
C ALA A 2 9.56 -13.46 -8.56
N TYR A 3 8.90 -12.67 -7.71
CA TYR A 3 7.78 -11.81 -8.09
C TYR A 3 8.29 -10.39 -7.99
N VAL A 4 8.65 -9.78 -9.12
CA VAL A 4 9.14 -8.40 -9.11
C VAL A 4 8.55 -7.65 -10.29
N ALA A 5 7.23 -7.46 -10.25
CA ALA A 5 6.68 -6.22 -10.77
C ALA A 5 6.57 -5.27 -9.59
N VAL A 6 7.52 -4.35 -9.46
CA VAL A 6 7.52 -3.37 -8.37
C VAL A 6 6.43 -2.34 -8.67
N ILE A 7 5.28 -2.45 -8.02
CA ILE A 7 4.19 -1.45 -8.14
C ILE A 7 4.42 -0.22 -7.24
N VAL A 8 5.40 -0.30 -6.33
CA VAL A 8 5.76 0.75 -5.39
C VAL A 8 7.25 0.74 -5.09
N THR A 9 7.88 1.90 -5.11
CA THR A 9 9.31 2.07 -4.81
C THR A 9 9.57 2.15 -3.31
N VAL A 10 10.80 1.80 -2.91
CA VAL A 10 11.27 1.99 -1.53
C VAL A 10 11.15 3.45 -1.10
N ALA A 11 11.46 4.40 -1.98
CA ALA A 11 11.34 5.83 -1.69
C ALA A 11 9.90 6.26 -1.36
N GLU A 12 8.90 5.70 -2.05
CA GLU A 12 7.48 5.96 -1.75
C GLU A 12 7.08 5.39 -0.40
N MET A 13 7.52 4.17 -0.05
CA MET A 13 7.26 3.57 1.26
C MET A 13 7.90 4.39 2.38
N GLN A 14 9.17 4.75 2.24
CA GLN A 14 9.90 5.57 3.21
C GLN A 14 9.28 6.97 3.35
N PHE A 15 8.80 7.55 2.25
CA PHE A 15 8.08 8.82 2.29
C PHE A 15 6.80 8.74 3.12
N LYS A 16 6.07 7.61 3.07
CA LYS A 16 4.89 7.39 3.93
C LYS A 16 5.27 7.14 5.38
N ALA A 17 6.35 6.40 5.65
CA ALA A 17 6.86 6.19 7.01
C ALA A 17 7.34 7.50 7.68
N GLY A 18 7.86 8.44 6.88
CA GLY A 18 8.33 9.73 7.34
C GLY A 18 9.51 9.63 8.31
N GLU A 19 9.54 10.50 9.31
CA GLU A 19 10.61 10.53 10.32
C GLU A 19 10.54 9.36 11.31
N ASN A 20 9.41 8.64 11.35
CA ASN A 20 9.18 7.50 12.26
C ASN A 20 9.76 6.19 11.74
N ARG A 21 10.51 6.22 10.65
CA ARG A 21 11.08 5.04 10.02
C ARG A 21 12.03 4.31 10.98
N ASP A 22 11.81 3.01 11.19
CA ASP A 22 12.74 2.16 11.93
C ASP A 22 14.02 1.96 11.13
N ALA A 23 15.11 2.63 11.54
CA ALA A 23 16.40 2.49 10.87
C ALA A 23 16.97 1.06 10.90
N THR A 24 16.52 0.22 11.84
CA THR A 24 16.92 -1.20 11.94
C THR A 24 16.09 -2.08 11.00
N GLY A 25 14.80 -1.77 10.87
CA GLY A 25 13.85 -2.46 10.01
C GLY A 25 13.83 -2.00 8.54
N ASP A 26 14.38 -0.82 8.24
CA ASP A 26 14.54 -0.22 6.90
C ASP A 26 15.67 -0.89 6.10
N VAL A 27 15.49 -2.18 5.85
CA VAL A 27 16.42 -3.03 5.10
C VAL A 27 15.77 -3.60 3.86
N GLU A 28 16.56 -3.83 2.81
CA GLU A 28 16.09 -4.31 1.51
C GLU A 28 15.23 -5.59 1.61
N ALA A 29 15.61 -6.52 2.48
CA ALA A 29 14.85 -7.74 2.71
C ALA A 29 13.40 -7.46 3.16
N ASN A 30 13.20 -6.51 4.07
CA ASN A 30 11.89 -6.13 4.56
C ASN A 30 11.09 -5.37 3.50
N HIS A 31 11.75 -4.54 2.69
CA HIS A 31 11.09 -3.86 1.57
C HIS A 31 10.48 -4.83 0.59
N ILE A 32 11.23 -5.87 0.21
CA ILE A 32 10.77 -6.90 -0.72
C ILE A 32 9.59 -7.67 -0.11
N VAL A 33 9.65 -7.99 1.19
CA VAL A 33 8.53 -8.66 1.88
C VAL A 33 7.27 -7.80 1.84
N LEU A 34 7.36 -6.54 2.25
CA LEU A 34 6.22 -5.61 2.29
C LEU A 34 5.64 -5.34 0.91
N GLN A 35 6.48 -5.20 -0.12
CA GLN A 35 6.03 -5.09 -1.51
C GLN A 35 5.25 -6.32 -1.96
N ASN A 36 5.74 -7.52 -1.64
CA ASN A 36 5.08 -8.77 -2.00
C ASN A 36 3.76 -8.99 -1.27
N GLU A 37 3.71 -8.65 0.02
CA GLU A 37 2.48 -8.70 0.82
C GLU A 37 1.44 -7.73 0.27
N ALA A 38 1.84 -6.50 -0.05
CA ALA A 38 0.94 -5.52 -0.63
C ALA A 38 0.37 -5.97 -1.98
N MET A 39 1.22 -6.51 -2.87
CA MET A 39 0.79 -7.06 -4.15
C MET A 39 -0.13 -8.26 -3.99
N GLY A 40 0.18 -9.18 -3.08
CA GLY A 40 -0.64 -10.35 -2.80
C GLY A 40 -2.02 -9.96 -2.29
N TYR A 41 -2.07 -9.00 -1.35
CA TYR A 41 -3.34 -8.47 -0.84
C TYR A 41 -4.16 -7.83 -1.95
N LEU A 42 -3.58 -6.87 -2.68
CA LEU A 42 -4.28 -6.16 -3.76
C LEU A 42 -4.76 -7.11 -4.84
N SER A 43 -3.96 -8.11 -5.23
CA SER A 43 -4.36 -9.10 -6.24
C SER A 43 -5.55 -9.94 -5.78
N GLY A 44 -5.56 -10.33 -4.50
CA GLY A 44 -6.72 -10.99 -3.89
C GLY A 44 -7.94 -10.08 -3.79
N PHE A 45 -7.74 -8.79 -3.52
CA PHE A 45 -8.81 -7.81 -3.38
C PHE A 45 -9.51 -7.53 -4.72
N ILE A 46 -8.75 -7.23 -5.77
CA ILE A 46 -9.30 -6.90 -7.11
C ILE A 46 -9.55 -8.13 -8.00
N GLN A 47 -9.28 -9.34 -7.48
CA GLN A 47 -9.45 -10.60 -8.22
C GLN A 47 -8.69 -10.64 -9.56
N ASP A 48 -7.52 -9.99 -9.63
CA ASP A 48 -6.67 -9.92 -10.81
C ASP A 48 -5.18 -9.93 -10.39
N ASP A 49 -4.31 -10.49 -11.22
CA ASP A 49 -2.87 -10.55 -10.92
C ASP A 49 -2.25 -9.16 -11.11
N VAL A 50 -2.14 -8.41 -10.02
CA VAL A 50 -1.59 -7.05 -10.04
C VAL A 50 -0.14 -7.07 -10.50
N SER A 51 0.65 -8.09 -10.11
CA SER A 51 2.06 -8.18 -10.50
C SER A 51 2.20 -8.33 -12.01
N ALA A 52 1.44 -9.23 -12.63
CA ALA A 52 1.51 -9.42 -14.08
C ALA A 52 0.80 -8.29 -14.86
N GLY A 53 -0.34 -7.80 -14.34
CA GLY A 53 -1.26 -6.90 -15.02
C GLY A 53 -0.92 -5.41 -14.89
N PHE A 54 -0.04 -5.02 -13.96
CA PHE A 54 0.16 -3.61 -13.60
C PHE A 54 0.38 -2.70 -14.81
N SER A 55 1.20 -3.11 -15.78
CA SER A 55 1.51 -2.31 -16.97
C SER A 55 0.29 -2.01 -17.85
N GLY A 56 -0.72 -2.88 -17.86
CA GLY A 56 -1.94 -2.77 -18.64
C GLY A 56 -3.05 -1.94 -17.99
N TYR A 57 -2.95 -1.64 -16.70
CA TYR A 57 -3.92 -0.79 -16.02
C TYR A 57 -3.85 0.66 -16.50
N ASP A 58 -4.98 1.36 -16.43
CA ASP A 58 -5.02 2.80 -16.66
C ASP A 58 -4.27 3.56 -15.56
N ALA A 59 -3.96 4.82 -15.84
CA ALA A 59 -3.15 5.64 -14.95
C ALA A 59 -3.78 5.86 -13.56
N VAL A 60 -5.12 5.89 -13.48
CA VAL A 60 -5.83 6.14 -12.22
C VAL A 60 -5.77 4.89 -11.34
N THR A 61 -6.04 3.71 -11.91
CA THR A 61 -5.88 2.44 -11.19
C THR A 61 -4.44 2.23 -10.73
N LYS A 62 -3.45 2.50 -11.57
CA LYS A 62 -2.03 2.43 -11.19
C LYS A 62 -1.73 3.31 -9.97
N LEU A 63 -2.17 4.58 -10.02
CA LEU A 63 -1.96 5.51 -8.93
C LEU A 63 -2.60 5.03 -7.61
N MET A 64 -3.81 4.47 -7.68
CA MET A 64 -4.51 3.95 -6.50
C MET A 64 -3.80 2.73 -5.90
N LEU A 65 -3.39 1.77 -6.72
CA LEU A 65 -2.66 0.59 -6.27
C LEU A 65 -1.29 0.96 -5.68
N THR A 66 -0.55 1.85 -6.34
CA THR A 66 0.74 2.34 -5.84
C THR A 66 0.59 3.11 -4.52
N GLU A 67 -0.41 3.99 -4.40
CA GLU A 67 -0.65 4.75 -3.16
C GLU A 67 -1.03 3.83 -2.00
N TRP A 68 -1.86 2.81 -2.24
CA TRP A 68 -2.20 1.81 -1.24
C TRP A 68 -0.95 1.04 -0.80
N ALA A 69 -0.17 0.51 -1.75
CA ALA A 69 1.03 -0.27 -1.47
C ALA A 69 2.12 0.57 -0.75
N ALA A 70 2.25 1.85 -1.09
CA ALA A 70 3.16 2.78 -0.41
C ALA A 70 2.76 2.99 1.05
N ARG A 71 1.46 3.09 1.34
CA ARG A 71 0.96 3.27 2.71
C ARG A 71 1.12 2.00 3.53
N TYR A 72 0.80 0.85 2.96
CA TYR A 72 1.04 -0.45 3.60
C TYR A 72 2.52 -0.63 3.96
N GLY A 73 3.40 -0.41 2.97
CA GLY A 73 4.84 -0.48 3.18
C GLY A 73 5.36 0.56 4.18
N GLY A 74 4.83 1.79 4.12
CA GLY A 74 5.16 2.84 5.08
C GLY A 74 4.80 2.46 6.51
N LEU A 75 3.60 1.92 6.73
CA LEU A 75 3.16 1.42 8.04
C LEU A 75 4.07 0.30 8.57
N GLY A 76 4.45 -0.64 7.71
CA GLY A 76 5.37 -1.73 8.07
C GLY A 76 6.78 -1.27 8.40
N LEU A 77 7.18 -0.08 7.92
CA LEU A 77 8.48 0.54 8.21
C LEU A 77 8.44 1.54 9.37
N MET A 78 7.26 1.90 9.88
CA MET A 78 7.15 2.77 11.04
C MET A 78 7.61 2.02 12.30
N MET A 79 8.62 2.56 12.97
CA MET A 79 8.89 2.20 14.34
C MET A 79 7.74 2.77 15.17
N PHE A 80 6.92 1.91 15.78
CA PHE A 80 6.04 2.33 16.87
C PHE A 80 6.89 2.60 18.11
N ASN A 81 7.73 3.62 18.02
CA ASN A 81 8.59 4.08 19.09
C ASN A 81 7.85 5.19 19.83
N PRO A 82 7.36 4.93 21.05
CA PRO A 82 6.74 5.98 21.86
C PRO A 82 7.75 7.03 22.33
N ALA A 83 9.06 6.86 22.09
CA ALA A 83 10.06 7.84 22.45
C ALA A 83 9.91 9.12 21.61
N GLY A 84 9.48 10.20 22.25
CA GLY A 84 9.20 11.49 21.60
C GLY A 84 7.71 11.81 21.47
N TYR A 85 6.84 10.82 21.66
CA TYR A 85 5.40 11.00 21.79
C TYR A 85 5.00 11.08 23.26
N THR A 86 4.09 11.99 23.58
CA THR A 86 3.68 12.22 24.97
C THR A 86 2.72 11.13 25.43
N GLU A 87 1.98 10.54 24.49
CA GLU A 87 1.02 9.45 24.69
C GLU A 87 1.06 8.47 23.51
N LEU A 88 0.74 7.19 23.76
CA LEU A 88 0.63 6.14 22.71
C LEU A 88 -0.35 6.52 21.59
N ILE A 89 -1.34 7.35 21.91
CA ILE A 89 -2.44 7.77 21.05
C ILE A 89 -1.93 8.52 19.80
N GLU A 90 -0.86 9.32 19.92
CA GLU A 90 -0.36 10.14 18.80
C GLU A 90 0.31 9.29 17.71
N ALA A 91 0.98 8.20 18.10
CA ALA A 91 1.56 7.24 17.16
C ALA A 91 0.48 6.37 16.49
N GLU A 92 -0.59 6.02 17.23
CA GLU A 92 -1.76 5.33 16.70
C GLU A 92 -2.54 6.19 15.70
N ASP A 93 -2.69 7.50 15.95
CA ASP A 93 -3.36 8.44 15.05
C ASP A 93 -2.67 8.53 13.69
N MET A 94 -1.33 8.49 13.64
CA MET A 94 -0.60 8.46 12.38
C MET A 94 -0.90 7.19 11.59
N ALA A 95 -0.90 6.04 12.24
CA ALA A 95 -1.24 4.78 11.60
C ALA A 95 -2.70 4.80 11.08
N GLN A 96 -3.60 5.40 11.86
CA GLN A 96 -5.01 5.52 11.51
C GLN A 96 -5.24 6.34 10.23
N VAL A 97 -4.45 7.38 9.98
CA VAL A 97 -4.53 8.16 8.73
C VAL A 97 -4.18 7.29 7.52
N HIS A 98 -3.17 6.43 7.63
CA HIS A 98 -2.83 5.51 6.55
C HIS A 98 -3.92 4.46 6.34
N ILE A 99 -4.41 3.84 7.41
CA ILE A 99 -5.49 2.85 7.37
C ILE A 99 -6.74 3.45 6.73
N TYR A 100 -7.21 4.60 7.22
CA TYR A 100 -8.38 5.29 6.67
C TYR A 100 -8.21 5.56 5.17
N ARG A 101 -7.02 6.00 4.73
CA ARG A 101 -6.78 6.27 3.32
C ARG A 101 -6.75 5.00 2.48
N MET A 102 -6.21 3.91 3.00
CA MET A 102 -6.21 2.59 2.35
C MET A 102 -7.65 2.07 2.18
N GLU A 103 -8.48 2.16 3.22
CA GLU A 103 -9.91 1.80 3.17
C GLU A 103 -10.66 2.60 2.10
N LYS A 104 -10.37 3.91 1.97
CA LYS A 104 -10.97 4.72 0.90
C LYS A 104 -10.52 4.33 -0.50
N ILE A 105 -9.28 3.88 -0.66
CA ILE A 105 -8.81 3.37 -1.95
C ILE A 105 -9.53 2.05 -2.27
N GLU A 106 -9.67 1.15 -1.30
CA GLU A 106 -10.41 -0.11 -1.45
C GLU A 106 -11.88 0.14 -1.82
N GLU A 107 -12.55 1.10 -1.17
CA GLU A 107 -13.91 1.53 -1.52
C GLU A 107 -14.00 2.03 -2.97
N GLU A 108 -13.04 2.81 -3.45
CA GLU A 108 -13.06 3.32 -4.83
C GLU A 108 -12.72 2.25 -5.86
N LEU A 109 -11.79 1.35 -5.54
CA LEU A 109 -11.46 0.21 -6.39
C LEU A 109 -12.66 -0.74 -6.55
N SER A 110 -13.35 -1.06 -5.45
CA SER A 110 -14.56 -1.89 -5.49
C SER A 110 -15.73 -1.22 -6.24
N LYS A 111 -15.93 0.11 -6.09
CA LYS A 111 -16.90 0.85 -6.92
C LYS A 111 -16.52 0.87 -8.40
N GLY A 112 -15.23 1.01 -8.71
CA GLY A 112 -14.71 0.97 -10.08
C GLY A 112 -14.94 -0.38 -10.77
N GLU A 113 -14.78 -1.48 -10.02
CA GLU A 113 -15.12 -2.83 -10.48
C GLU A 113 -16.63 -3.02 -10.71
N VAL A 114 -17.47 -2.51 -9.80
CA VAL A 114 -18.93 -2.49 -9.98
C VAL A 114 -19.30 -1.70 -11.25
N GLN A 115 -18.61 -0.61 -11.57
CA GLN A 115 -18.82 0.11 -12.83
C GLN A 115 -18.33 -0.66 -14.07
N LYS A 116 -17.22 -1.40 -13.99
CA LYS A 116 -16.78 -2.29 -15.09
C LYS A 116 -17.80 -3.40 -15.33
N GLN A 117 -18.36 -4.02 -14.30
CA GLN A 117 -19.42 -5.04 -14.47
C GLN A 117 -20.71 -4.47 -15.08
N ILE A 118 -21.09 -3.22 -14.75
CA ILE A 118 -22.25 -2.56 -15.34
C ILE A 118 -22.02 -2.14 -16.80
N LYS A 119 -20.77 -1.85 -17.19
CA LYS A 119 -20.40 -1.46 -18.57
C LYS A 119 -20.10 -2.64 -19.49
N VAL A 120 -19.78 -3.82 -18.97
CA VAL A 120 -19.60 -5.05 -19.77
C VAL A 120 -20.94 -5.70 -20.15
N ASN A 121 -22.01 -5.40 -19.41
CA ASN A 121 -23.37 -5.92 -19.65
C ASN A 121 -24.30 -4.95 -20.42
N LYS A 122 -23.75 -3.98 -21.16
CA LYS A 122 -24.49 -3.10 -22.08
C LYS A 122 -23.86 -3.13 -23.46
#